data_AF-A0A924UEY3-F1
#
_entry.id   AF-A0A924UEY3-F1
#
_cell.length_a   1.000
_cell.length_b   1.000
_cell.length_c   1.000
_cell.angle_alpha   90.00
_cell.angle_beta   90.00
_cell.angle_gamma   90.00
#
_symmetry.space_group_name_H-M   'P 1'
#
loop_
_entity.id
_entity.type
_entity.pdbx_description
1 polymer ?
#
loop_
_entity_poly.entity_id
_entity_poly.type
_entity_poly.pdbx_seq_one_letter_code
_entity_poly.pdbx_strand_id
1 'polypeptide(L)'
;MNDDLPRLKRPLLVDREDEVDPSLAEAVPDLPDGRAMQTVALLATRRGSAFGRFALWVFGALVSFVASVWAWNFVTGLFAANSVLGGVALVLVGSAVVVALVAAFGEVSAF
;
A
#
# COMPACT_ATOMS: atom_id res chain seq x y z
N MET A 1 -17.72 24.40 -11.92
CA MET A 1 -17.88 23.84 -10.56
C MET A 1 -16.71 22.88 -10.41
N ASN A 2 -15.65 23.26 -9.70
CA ASN A 2 -14.40 22.49 -9.66
C ASN A 2 -14.54 21.31 -8.69
N ASP A 3 -14.30 20.10 -9.18
CA ASP A 3 -14.31 18.84 -8.43
C ASP A 3 -13.00 18.66 -7.62
N ASP A 4 -12.76 19.55 -6.67
CA ASP A 4 -11.59 19.46 -5.77
C ASP A 4 -12.07 19.22 -4.34
N LEU A 5 -12.64 18.04 -4.10
CA LEU A 5 -13.05 17.61 -2.76
C LEU A 5 -11.81 17.09 -2.00
N PRO A 6 -11.41 17.72 -0.88
CA PRO A 6 -10.22 17.31 -0.14
C PRO A 6 -10.40 15.90 0.43
N ARG A 7 -9.39 15.04 0.21
CA ARG A 7 -9.37 13.68 0.77
C ARG A 7 -9.39 13.76 2.30
N LEU A 8 -10.52 13.39 2.90
CA LEU A 8 -10.72 13.42 4.35
C LEU A 8 -9.81 12.38 5.04
N LYS A 9 -8.96 12.85 5.95
CA LYS A 9 -8.02 12.02 6.75
C LYS A 9 -8.61 11.51 8.08
N ARG A 10 -9.82 11.94 8.45
CA ARG A 10 -10.48 11.63 9.73
C ARG A 10 -11.98 11.39 9.53
N PRO A 11 -12.66 10.66 10.44
CA PRO A 11 -14.10 10.46 10.37
C PRO A 11 -14.83 11.82 10.36
N LEU A 12 -15.67 12.04 9.35
CA LEU A 12 -16.49 13.23 9.22
C LEU A 12 -17.69 13.09 10.15
N LEU A 13 -17.79 13.93 11.17
CA LEU A 13 -19.01 14.09 11.94
C LEU A 13 -19.92 15.04 11.17
N VAL A 14 -21.06 14.53 10.73
CA VAL A 14 -22.10 15.32 10.05
C VAL A 14 -23.20 15.57 11.06
N ASP A 15 -23.15 16.73 11.70
CA ASP A 15 -24.26 17.21 12.53
C ASP A 15 -25.38 17.63 11.58
N ARG A 16 -26.54 16.96 11.70
CA ARG A 16 -27.76 17.36 11.00
C ARG A 16 -28.60 18.21 11.95
N GLU A 17 -29.01 19.38 11.46
CA GLU A 17 -29.90 20.30 12.17
C GLU A 17 -31.36 19.83 12.12
N ASP A 18 -31.71 18.94 11.18
CA ASP A 18 -33.07 18.43 10.98
C ASP A 18 -33.35 17.18 11.83
N GLU A 19 -34.53 17.13 12.45
CA GLU A 19 -35.04 15.95 13.14
C GLU A 19 -35.48 14.89 12.12
N VAL A 20 -34.65 13.87 11.93
CA VAL A 20 -34.88 12.81 10.94
C VAL A 20 -35.72 11.70 11.59
N ASP A 21 -36.96 11.53 11.11
CA ASP A 21 -37.80 10.40 11.48
C ASP A 21 -37.44 9.17 10.62
N PRO A 22 -36.84 8.11 11.20
CA PRO A 22 -36.46 6.92 10.45
C PRO A 22 -37.66 6.16 9.87
N SER A 23 -38.88 6.42 10.34
CA SER A 23 -40.10 5.78 9.83
C SER A 23 -40.57 6.33 8.48
N LEU A 24 -40.11 7.53 8.08
CA LEU A 24 -40.47 8.16 6.80
C LEU A 24 -39.45 7.88 5.69
N ALA A 25 -38.48 6.99 5.92
CA ALA A 25 -37.50 6.62 4.93
C ALA A 25 -38.16 5.93 3.73
N GLU A 26 -37.81 6.39 2.53
CA GLU A 26 -38.25 5.77 1.28
C GLU A 26 -37.69 4.34 1.17
N ALA A 27 -38.47 3.42 0.59
CA ALA A 27 -38.04 2.04 0.41
C ALA A 27 -36.76 1.98 -0.41
N VAL A 28 -35.71 1.36 0.15
CA VAL A 28 -34.42 1.22 -0.52
C VAL A 28 -34.62 0.48 -1.85
N PRO A 29 -34.11 0.99 -2.98
CA PRO A 29 -34.19 0.31 -4.26
C PRO A 29 -33.60 -1.10 -4.14
N ASP A 30 -34.13 -2.06 -4.89
CA ASP A 30 -33.63 -3.44 -4.90
C ASP A 30 -32.27 -3.48 -5.65
N LEU A 31 -31.20 -3.13 -4.94
CA LEU A 31 -29.82 -3.24 -5.42
C LEU A 31 -29.39 -4.72 -5.41
N PRO A 32 -28.46 -5.13 -6.30
CA PRO A 32 -27.88 -6.48 -6.25
C PRO A 32 -27.41 -6.79 -4.83
N ASP A 33 -27.73 -7.99 -4.32
CA ASP A 33 -27.53 -8.48 -2.93
C ASP A 33 -26.14 -8.19 -2.30
N GLY A 34 -25.16 -7.74 -3.07
CA GLY A 34 -23.84 -7.35 -2.59
C GLY A 34 -23.07 -8.54 -2.02
N ARG A 35 -23.52 -9.79 -2.24
CA ARG A 35 -22.97 -10.98 -1.58
C ARG A 35 -21.47 -11.09 -1.81
N ALA A 36 -20.97 -10.83 -3.02
CA ALA A 36 -19.53 -10.82 -3.29
C ALA A 36 -18.78 -9.86 -2.37
N MET A 37 -19.32 -8.66 -2.16
CA MET A 37 -18.74 -7.64 -1.29
C MET A 37 -18.88 -8.00 0.20
N GLN A 38 -19.99 -8.64 0.60
CA GLN A 38 -20.17 -9.18 1.96
C GLN A 38 -19.19 -10.33 2.25
N THR A 39 -18.92 -11.22 1.29
CA THR A 39 -17.92 -12.29 1.44
C THR A 39 -16.53 -11.71 1.60
N VAL A 40 -16.20 -10.66 0.84
CA VAL A 40 -14.92 -9.94 0.96
C VAL A 40 -14.85 -9.21 2.31
N ALA A 41 -15.93 -8.58 2.76
CA ALA A 41 -16.00 -7.92 4.08
C ALA A 41 -15.82 -8.92 5.24
N LEU A 42 -16.43 -10.11 5.15
CA LEU A 42 -16.25 -11.19 6.12
C LEU A 42 -14.83 -11.78 6.09
N LEU A 43 -14.20 -11.88 4.91
CA LEU A 43 -12.78 -12.24 4.81
C LEU A 43 -11.87 -11.16 5.40
N ALA A 44 -12.22 -9.88 5.20
CA ALA A 44 -11.46 -8.74 5.70
C ALA A 44 -11.55 -8.59 7.23
N THR A 45 -12.67 -8.96 7.84
CA THR A 45 -12.82 -8.97 9.31
C THR A 45 -12.14 -10.17 9.97
N ARG A 46 -11.81 -11.22 9.20
CA ARG A 46 -11.06 -12.36 9.71
C ARG A 46 -9.65 -11.89 10.09
N ARG A 47 -9.43 -11.70 11.41
CA ARG A 47 -8.15 -11.31 12.02
C ARG A 47 -7.02 -12.08 11.33
N GLY A 48 -6.28 -11.41 10.44
CA GLY A 48 -5.24 -12.05 9.66
C GLY A 48 -4.28 -12.81 10.58
N SER A 49 -4.16 -14.13 10.36
CA SER A 49 -3.36 -15.03 11.18
C SER A 49 -1.96 -14.45 11.37
N ALA A 50 -1.48 -14.40 12.62
CA ALA A 50 -0.12 -13.96 12.93
C ALA A 50 0.93 -14.74 12.12
N PHE A 51 0.67 -16.02 11.87
CA PHE A 51 1.50 -16.88 11.02
C PHE A 51 1.49 -16.45 9.55
N GLY A 52 0.33 -16.04 9.00
CA GLY A 52 0.23 -15.57 7.62
C GLY A 52 0.99 -14.25 7.41
N ARG A 53 0.88 -13.31 8.35
CA ARG A 53 1.67 -12.07 8.35
C ARG A 53 3.17 -12.36 8.49
N PHE A 54 3.55 -13.27 9.40
CA PHE A 54 4.93 -13.68 9.58
C PHE A 54 5.51 -14.32 8.32
N ALA A 55 4.77 -15.24 7.68
CA ALA A 55 5.20 -15.87 6.44
C ALA A 55 5.40 -14.82 5.33
N LEU A 56 4.44 -13.90 5.13
CA LEU A 56 4.59 -12.81 4.16
C LEU A 56 5.81 -11.93 4.47
N TRP A 57 6.07 -11.64 5.74
CA TRP A 57 7.25 -10.88 6.16
C TRP A 57 8.55 -11.62 5.84
N VAL A 58 8.64 -12.91 6.14
CA VAL A 58 9.81 -13.76 5.83
C VAL A 58 10.04 -13.85 4.33
N PHE A 59 8.99 -14.08 3.54
CA PHE A 59 9.08 -14.12 2.08
C PHE A 59 9.51 -12.76 1.51
N GLY A 60 8.94 -11.67 2.01
CA GLY A 60 9.35 -10.31 1.64
C GLY A 60 10.82 -10.06 1.93
N ALA A 61 11.27 -10.38 3.16
CA ALA A 61 12.67 -10.26 3.57
C ALA A 61 13.62 -11.11 2.70
N LEU A 62 13.22 -12.35 2.39
CA LEU A 62 14.00 -13.24 1.52
C LEU A 62 14.14 -12.66 0.10
N VAL A 63 13.04 -12.20 -0.50
CA VAL A 63 13.05 -11.61 -1.84
C VAL A 63 13.92 -10.35 -1.87
N SER A 64 13.76 -9.46 -0.89
CA SER A 64 14.59 -8.26 -0.75
C SER A 64 16.07 -8.59 -0.59
N PHE A 65 16.40 -9.63 0.19
CA PHE A 65 17.77 -10.09 0.37
C PHE A 65 18.38 -10.61 -0.94
N VAL A 66 17.67 -11.47 -1.66
CA VAL A 66 18.13 -11.99 -2.97
C VAL A 66 18.32 -10.86 -3.97
N ALA A 67 17.37 -9.92 -4.04
CA ALA A 67 17.48 -8.73 -4.90
C ALA A 67 18.71 -7.87 -4.54
N SER A 68 19.00 -7.70 -3.25
CA SER A 68 20.18 -6.96 -2.78
C SER A 68 21.49 -7.63 -3.21
N VAL A 69 21.60 -8.95 -3.04
CA VAL A 69 22.76 -9.72 -3.50
C VAL A 69 22.93 -9.60 -5.01
N TRP A 70 21.83 -9.71 -5.76
CA TRP A 70 21.85 -9.58 -7.21
C TRP A 70 22.28 -8.18 -7.67
N ALA A 71 21.77 -7.13 -7.02
CA ALA A 71 22.15 -5.74 -7.29
C ALA A 71 23.64 -5.49 -7.04
N TRP A 72 24.18 -6.01 -5.93
CA TRP A 72 25.61 -5.86 -5.63
C TRP A 72 26.49 -6.60 -6.65
N ASN A 73 26.11 -7.83 -7.03
CA ASN A 73 26.81 -8.58 -8.07
C ASN A 73 26.74 -7.88 -9.43
N PHE A 74 25.60 -7.28 -9.78
CA PHE A 74 25.46 -6.47 -10.98
C PHE A 74 26.43 -5.30 -10.99
N VAL A 75 26.47 -4.51 -9.91
CA VAL A 75 27.36 -3.35 -9.79
C VAL A 75 28.83 -3.76 -9.87
N THR A 76 29.24 -4.77 -9.10
CA THR A 76 30.63 -5.27 -9.09
C THR A 76 31.03 -5.92 -10.41
N GLY A 77 30.11 -6.65 -11.08
CA GLY A 77 30.32 -7.18 -12.43
C GLY A 77 30.52 -6.07 -13.47
N LEU A 78 29.75 -4.98 -13.37
CA LEU A 78 29.94 -3.81 -14.22
C LEU A 78 31.27 -3.12 -13.94
N PHE A 79 31.68 -2.97 -12.67
CA PHE A 79 33.01 -2.45 -12.34
C PHE A 79 34.14 -3.32 -12.92
N ALA A 80 33.99 -4.65 -12.89
CA ALA A 80 34.98 -5.56 -13.47
C ALA A 80 35.07 -5.43 -15.00
N ALA A 81 33.96 -5.14 -15.68
CA ALA A 81 33.92 -4.92 -17.12
C ALA A 81 34.38 -3.51 -17.54
N ASN A 82 33.93 -2.48 -16.82
CA ASN A 82 34.21 -1.08 -17.11
C ASN A 82 33.90 -0.19 -15.89
N SER A 83 34.91 0.49 -15.36
CA SER A 83 34.76 1.34 -14.15
C SER A 83 33.75 2.48 -14.29
N VAL A 84 33.56 3.04 -15.49
CA VAL A 84 32.57 4.12 -15.71
C VAL A 84 31.16 3.55 -15.61
N LEU A 85 30.89 2.41 -16.24
CA LEU A 85 29.59 1.73 -16.15
C LEU A 85 29.28 1.28 -14.72
N GLY A 86 30.27 0.76 -14.00
CA GLY A 86 30.13 0.41 -12.58
C GLY A 86 29.76 1.62 -11.71
N GLY A 87 30.41 2.76 -11.93
CA GLY A 87 30.09 4.00 -11.23
C GLY A 87 28.67 4.50 -11.49
N VAL A 88 28.23 4.49 -12.76
CA VAL A 88 26.86 4.85 -13.13
C VAL A 88 25.84 3.90 -12.50
N ALA A 89 26.08 2.59 -12.56
CA ALA A 89 25.21 1.59 -11.96
C ALA A 89 25.08 1.74 -10.44
N LEU A 90 26.19 2.03 -9.75
CA LEU A 90 26.18 2.28 -8.30
C LEU A 90 25.29 3.48 -7.94
N VAL A 91 25.41 4.59 -8.68
CA VAL A 91 24.58 5.78 -8.46
C VAL A 91 23.10 5.50 -8.71
N LEU A 92 22.77 4.78 -9.79
CA LEU A 92 21.39 4.42 -10.13
C LEU A 92 20.76 3.46 -9.11
N VAL A 93 21.49 2.43 -8.67
CA VAL A 93 21.01 1.50 -7.64
C VAL A 93 20.85 2.21 -6.30
N GLY A 94 21.84 3.03 -5.92
CA GLY A 94 21.80 3.80 -4.67
C GLY A 94 20.61 4.77 -4.62
N SER A 95 20.37 5.51 -5.71
CA SER A 95 19.23 6.43 -5.79
C SER A 95 17.88 5.69 -5.74
N ALA A 96 17.76 4.55 -6.42
CA ALA A 96 16.57 3.71 -6.37
C ALA A 96 16.28 3.21 -4.94
N VAL A 97 17.32 2.78 -4.20
CA VAL A 97 17.18 2.37 -2.79
C VAL A 97 16.75 3.54 -1.91
N VAL A 98 17.33 4.73 -2.09
CA VAL A 98 16.94 5.94 -1.33
C VAL A 98 15.47 6.28 -1.58
N VAL A 99 15.02 6.31 -2.84
CA VAL A 99 13.62 6.57 -3.18
C VAL A 99 12.70 5.51 -2.58
N ALA A 100 13.07 4.23 -2.63
CA ALA A 100 12.30 3.15 -2.03
C ALA A 100 12.18 3.30 -0.51
N LEU A 101 13.26 3.69 0.18
CA LEU A 101 13.24 3.95 1.62
C LEU A 101 12.35 5.16 1.97
N VAL A 102 12.46 6.25 1.21
CA VAL A 102 11.60 7.43 1.42
C VAL A 102 10.13 7.08 1.22
N ALA A 103 9.79 6.30 0.19
CA ALA A 103 8.42 5.82 -0.03
C ALA A 103 7.94 4.92 1.11
N ALA A 104 8.76 3.96 1.54
CA ALA A 104 8.43 3.05 2.63
C ALA A 104 8.19 3.79 3.96
N PHE A 105 9.04 4.75 4.32
CA PHE A 105 8.85 5.56 5.53
C PHE A 105 7.67 6.54 5.39
N GLY A 106 7.43 7.08 4.19
CA GLY A 106 6.29 7.95 3.90
C GLY A 106 4.95 7.25 4.14
N GLU A 107 4.80 6.01 3.67
CA GLU A 107 3.59 5.22 3.90
C GLU A 107 3.40 4.86 5.38
N VAL A 108 4.47 4.49 6.09
CA VAL A 108 4.40 4.18 7.53
C VAL A 108 3.93 5.37 8.37
N SER A 109 4.12 6.62 7.90
CA SER A 109 3.60 7.83 8.55
C SER A 109 2.15 8.19 8.19
N ALA A 110 1.61 7.61 7.12
CA ALA A 110 0.27 7.87 6.62
C ALA A 110 -0.79 6.89 7.18
N PHE A 111 -0.35 5.74 7.68
CA PHE A 111 -1.15 4.76 8.43
C PHE A 111 -1.17 5.08 9.92
#